data_AF-A0A9C8W0X1-F1
#
_entry.id   AF-A0A9C8W0X1-F1
#
_cell.length_a   1.000
_cell.length_b   1.000
_cell.length_c   1.000
_cell.angle_alpha   90.00
_cell.angle_beta   90.00
_cell.angle_gamma   90.00
#
_symmetry.space_group_name_H-M   'P 1'
#
loop_
_entity.id
_entity.type
_entity.pdbx_description
1 polymer ?
#
loop_
_entity_poly.entity_id
_entity_poly.type
_entity_poly.pdbx_seq_one_letter_code
_entity_poly.pdbx_strand_id
1 'polypeptide(L)'
;MKKMGVMVVTLLLLVAWCGIDQAEARPRKRFDPRTRMCRLLDRGRLDWNSEPWGLGGQKFREVCKSCHTRNNDKGAPFLWAESYTSKAWNSIFAKRRKKCARDGSWDVLSEEELQMVNDYLYRNGDWTYDPNDADSCG
;
A
#
# COMPACT_ATOMS: atom_id res chain seq x y z
N MET A 1 -52.47 16.87 4.27
CA MET A 1 -51.82 16.33 3.05
C MET A 1 -50.45 16.95 2.74
N LYS A 2 -50.25 18.29 2.84
CA LYS A 2 -48.94 18.93 2.58
C LYS A 2 -47.78 18.46 3.46
N LYS A 3 -48.03 18.08 4.73
CA LYS A 3 -46.99 17.62 5.68
C LYS A 3 -46.48 16.20 5.41
N MET A 4 -47.27 15.34 4.74
CA MET A 4 -46.85 13.98 4.37
C MET A 4 -45.90 13.98 3.16
N GLY A 5 -46.11 14.89 2.20
CA GLY A 5 -45.22 15.02 1.04
C GLY A 5 -43.79 15.46 1.42
N VAL A 6 -43.67 16.32 2.43
CA VAL A 6 -42.37 16.81 2.92
C VAL A 6 -41.55 15.68 3.56
N MET A 7 -42.20 14.77 4.30
CA MET A 7 -41.52 13.69 5.02
C MET A 7 -40.99 12.58 4.09
N VAL A 8 -41.69 12.30 2.99
CA VAL A 8 -41.26 11.32 1.99
C VAL A 8 -40.06 11.84 1.18
N VAL A 9 -40.02 13.15 0.91
CA VAL A 9 -38.91 13.78 0.16
C VAL A 9 -37.62 13.81 0.99
N THR A 10 -37.68 14.10 2.30
CA THR A 10 -36.49 14.02 3.17
C THR A 10 -35.98 12.60 3.35
N LEU A 11 -36.87 11.59 3.39
CA LEU A 11 -36.46 10.20 3.50
C LEU A 11 -35.73 9.72 2.24
N LEU A 12 -36.20 10.12 1.05
CA LEU A 12 -35.57 9.79 -0.24
C LEU A 12 -34.22 10.48 -0.44
N LEU A 13 -34.06 11.71 0.04
CA LEU A 13 -32.77 12.44 0.02
C LEU A 13 -31.71 11.81 0.95
N LEU A 14 -32.13 11.19 2.06
CA LEU A 14 -31.23 10.51 3.00
C LEU A 14 -30.67 9.20 2.42
N VAL A 15 -31.45 8.44 1.65
CA VAL A 15 -30.96 7.20 1.00
C VAL A 15 -30.01 7.48 -0.16
N ALA A 16 -30.15 8.64 -0.82
CA ALA A 16 -29.25 9.08 -1.88
C ALA A 16 -27.87 9.55 -1.37
N TRP A 17 -27.74 9.86 -0.08
CA TRP A 17 -26.47 10.26 0.54
C TRP A 17 -25.67 9.09 1.11
N CYS A 18 -26.29 7.92 1.28
CA CYS A 18 -25.59 6.68 1.54
C CYS A 18 -25.04 6.10 0.23
N GLY A 19 -24.27 6.89 -0.51
CA GLY A 19 -23.33 6.36 -1.47
C GLY A 19 -22.33 5.52 -0.69
N ILE A 20 -22.52 4.20 -0.74
CA ILE A 20 -21.60 3.23 -0.15
C ILE A 20 -20.31 3.35 -0.95
N ASP A 21 -19.38 4.18 -0.49
CA ASP A 21 -17.98 3.98 -0.83
C ASP A 21 -17.63 2.58 -0.32
N GLN A 22 -17.49 1.63 -1.25
CA GLN A 22 -16.90 0.34 -0.95
C GLN A 22 -15.45 0.64 -0.56
N ALA A 23 -15.22 0.85 0.74
CA ALA A 23 -13.90 1.02 1.29
C ALA A 23 -13.11 -0.27 0.99
N GLU A 24 -12.34 -0.27 -0.10
CA GLU A 24 -11.38 -1.33 -0.36
C GLU A 24 -10.24 -1.15 0.62
N ALA A 25 -10.23 -2.01 1.64
CA ALA A 25 -9.28 -1.93 2.75
C ALA A 25 -7.81 -2.03 2.32
N ARG A 26 -7.51 -2.47 1.08
CA ARG A 26 -6.16 -2.73 0.56
C ARG A 26 -6.07 -2.49 -0.96
N PRO A 27 -5.00 -1.83 -1.47
CA PRO A 27 -4.81 -1.62 -2.91
C PRO A 27 -4.68 -2.93 -3.69
N ARG A 28 -5.47 -3.05 -4.76
CA ARG A 28 -5.48 -4.21 -5.67
C ARG A 28 -4.49 -4.11 -6.82
N LYS A 29 -3.95 -2.92 -7.10
CA LYS A 29 -2.98 -2.67 -8.17
C LYS A 29 -1.95 -1.63 -7.74
N ARG A 30 -0.76 -1.67 -8.32
CA ARG A 30 0.31 -0.69 -8.12
C ARG A 30 0.97 -0.36 -9.45
N PHE A 31 1.09 0.93 -9.78
CA PHE A 31 1.95 1.35 -10.87
C PHE A 31 3.41 1.32 -10.44
N ASP A 32 4.28 0.70 -11.22
CA ASP A 32 5.72 0.78 -11.02
C ASP A 32 6.33 1.85 -11.94
N PRO A 33 6.74 3.02 -11.41
CA PRO A 33 7.30 4.08 -12.23
C PRO A 33 8.60 3.69 -12.95
N ARG A 34 9.33 2.68 -12.43
CA ARG A 34 10.62 2.26 -13.00
C ARG A 34 10.43 1.47 -14.29
N THR A 35 9.44 0.59 -14.31
CA THR A 35 9.13 -0.28 -15.46
C THR A 35 7.99 0.25 -16.32
N ARG A 36 7.26 1.27 -15.84
CA ARG A 36 6.03 1.81 -16.43
C ARG A 36 4.95 0.74 -16.61
N MET A 37 4.94 -0.26 -15.73
CA MET A 37 4.01 -1.37 -15.77
C MET A 37 3.05 -1.29 -14.59
N CYS A 38 1.80 -1.68 -14.84
CA CYS A 38 0.84 -1.93 -13.78
C CYS A 38 1.02 -3.33 -13.21
N ARG A 39 1.10 -3.42 -11.90
CA ARG A 39 1.20 -4.67 -11.14
C ARG A 39 -0.13 -4.96 -10.50
N LEU A 40 -0.64 -6.17 -10.72
CA LEU A 40 -1.94 -6.63 -10.23
C LEU A 40 -1.70 -7.42 -8.95
N LEU A 41 -2.08 -6.86 -7.81
CA LEU A 41 -1.80 -7.39 -6.47
C LEU A 41 -3.00 -8.16 -5.89
N ASP A 42 -4.09 -8.28 -6.64
CA ASP A 42 -5.34 -8.95 -6.23
C ASP A 42 -5.56 -10.31 -6.90
N ARG A 43 -4.58 -10.77 -7.68
CA ARG A 43 -4.64 -12.08 -8.35
C ARG A 43 -3.28 -12.71 -8.58
N GLY A 44 -3.31 -14.04 -8.66
CA GLY A 44 -2.16 -14.86 -9.05
C GLY A 44 -0.97 -14.75 -8.10
N ARG A 45 0.24 -14.87 -8.65
CA ARG A 45 1.49 -14.92 -7.87
C ARG A 45 1.74 -13.65 -7.05
N LEU A 46 1.38 -12.48 -7.57
CA LEU A 46 1.65 -11.20 -6.90
C LEU A 46 0.71 -10.96 -5.72
N ASP A 47 -0.52 -11.47 -5.78
CA ASP A 47 -1.41 -11.48 -4.62
C ASP A 47 -0.77 -12.22 -3.46
N TRP A 48 -0.43 -13.49 -3.66
CA TRP A 48 0.26 -14.28 -2.64
C TRP A 48 1.57 -13.64 -2.15
N ASN A 49 2.41 -13.15 -3.07
CA ASN A 49 3.72 -12.61 -2.72
C ASN A 49 3.66 -11.26 -1.99
N SER A 50 2.56 -10.50 -2.11
CA SER A 50 2.38 -9.21 -1.43
C SER A 50 1.67 -9.32 -0.08
N GLU A 51 1.34 -10.53 0.38
CA GLU A 51 0.82 -10.79 1.72
C GLU A 51 1.95 -10.84 2.77
N PRO A 52 1.63 -10.66 4.08
CA PRO A 52 2.62 -10.75 5.16
C PRO A 52 3.41 -12.05 5.21
N TRP A 53 2.80 -13.19 4.86
CA TRP A 53 3.46 -14.49 4.76
C TRP A 53 4.11 -14.73 3.39
N GLY A 54 3.80 -13.90 2.39
CA GLY A 54 4.36 -13.96 1.04
C GLY A 54 5.83 -13.53 0.98
N LEU A 55 6.43 -13.71 -0.20
CA LEU A 55 7.86 -13.45 -0.40
C LEU A 55 8.25 -11.98 -0.12
N GLY A 56 7.41 -11.01 -0.47
CA GLY A 56 7.66 -9.59 -0.17
C GLY A 56 7.72 -9.31 1.33
N GLY A 57 6.80 -9.88 2.10
CA GLY A 57 6.78 -9.77 3.56
C GLY A 57 7.96 -10.49 4.23
N GLN A 58 8.35 -11.65 3.71
CA GLN A 58 9.54 -12.37 4.16
C GLN A 58 10.81 -11.53 3.93
N LYS A 59 11.01 -11.01 2.72
CA LYS A 59 12.19 -10.18 2.39
C LYS A 59 12.22 -8.86 3.16
N PHE A 60 11.07 -8.25 3.43
CA PHE A 60 10.99 -7.11 4.33
C PHE A 60 11.52 -7.44 5.74
N ARG A 61 11.13 -8.60 6.30
CA ARG A 61 11.62 -9.04 7.61
C ARG A 61 13.10 -9.41 7.61
N GLU A 62 13.56 -10.10 6.57
CA GLU A 62 14.96 -10.51 6.46
C GLU A 62 15.89 -9.31 6.29
N VAL A 63 15.57 -8.39 5.39
CA VAL A 63 16.50 -7.34 4.97
C VAL A 63 16.22 -6.01 5.66
N CYS A 64 14.98 -5.54 5.68
CA CYS A 64 14.68 -4.22 6.28
C CYS A 64 14.62 -4.30 7.81
N LYS A 65 13.96 -5.34 8.36
CA LYS A 65 13.80 -5.47 9.82
C LYS A 65 15.07 -5.91 10.54
N SER A 66 16.10 -6.44 9.86
CA SER A 66 17.41 -6.71 10.47
C SER A 66 18.07 -5.45 11.04
N CYS A 67 17.80 -4.29 10.44
CA CYS A 67 18.19 -2.98 10.95
C CYS A 67 17.08 -2.31 11.76
N HIS A 68 15.82 -2.52 11.38
CA HIS A 68 14.67 -1.82 11.95
C HIS A 68 13.85 -2.67 12.95
N THR A 69 14.50 -3.59 13.69
CA THR A 69 13.85 -4.38 14.75
C THR A 69 13.70 -3.57 16.05
N ARG A 70 12.91 -4.08 17.01
CA ARG A 70 12.77 -3.45 18.33
C ARG A 70 14.12 -3.57 19.03
N ASN A 71 14.57 -2.50 19.68
CA ASN A 71 15.80 -2.48 20.45
C ASN A 71 17.05 -2.85 19.62
N ASN A 72 17.11 -2.41 18.36
CA ASN A 72 18.33 -2.57 17.56
C ASN A 72 19.46 -1.66 18.11
N ASP A 73 20.69 -2.11 17.87
CA ASP A 73 21.94 -1.42 18.19
C ASP A 73 22.37 -0.38 17.15
N LYS A 74 21.64 -0.29 16.03
CA LYS A 74 21.97 0.56 14.87
C LYS A 74 21.36 1.96 14.95
N GLY A 75 20.63 2.27 16.02
CA GLY A 75 19.93 3.55 16.21
C GLY A 75 18.79 3.78 15.21
N ALA A 76 18.36 2.76 14.47
CA ALA A 76 17.31 2.88 13.48
C ALA A 76 15.93 2.80 14.17
N PRO A 77 14.93 3.62 13.79
CA PRO A 77 13.59 3.49 14.36
C PRO A 77 12.97 2.15 13.97
N PHE A 78 12.09 1.62 14.82
CA PHE A 78 11.31 0.43 14.46
C PHE A 78 10.47 0.72 13.21
N LEU A 79 10.49 -0.19 12.24
CA LEU A 79 9.78 -0.02 10.98
C LEU A 79 8.58 -0.97 10.88
N TRP A 80 7.38 -0.40 10.78
CA TRP A 80 6.16 -1.11 10.41
C TRP A 80 5.93 -1.02 8.90
N ALA A 81 5.09 -1.90 8.34
CA ALA A 81 4.62 -1.70 6.96
C ALA A 81 3.77 -0.41 6.90
N GLU A 82 3.06 -0.12 7.97
CA GLU A 82 2.21 1.04 8.19
C GLU A 82 3.02 2.30 8.56
N SER A 83 4.35 2.29 8.47
CA SER A 83 5.14 3.50 8.74
C SER A 83 5.03 4.56 7.64
N TYR A 84 4.49 4.20 6.47
CA TYR A 84 4.23 5.12 5.37
C TYR A 84 2.96 4.70 4.63
N THR A 85 2.31 5.64 3.95
CA THR A 85 1.20 5.34 3.03
C THR A 85 1.68 4.54 1.82
N SER A 86 0.77 3.87 1.12
CA SER A 86 1.06 3.13 -0.12
C SER A 86 1.86 3.97 -1.12
N LYS A 87 1.38 5.18 -1.43
CA LYS A 87 2.05 6.12 -2.35
C LYS A 87 3.45 6.52 -1.87
N ALA A 88 3.61 6.73 -0.57
CA ALA A 88 4.89 7.08 0.02
C ALA A 88 5.91 5.92 -0.07
N TRP A 89 5.47 4.67 0.11
CA TRP A 89 6.30 3.48 -0.14
C TRP A 89 6.70 3.37 -1.60
N ASN A 90 5.74 3.46 -2.53
CA ASN A 90 6.05 3.36 -3.95
C ASN A 90 7.10 4.39 -4.37
N SER A 91 6.96 5.62 -3.87
CA SER A 91 7.91 6.72 -4.09
C SER A 91 9.28 6.45 -3.47
N ILE A 92 9.36 5.82 -2.29
CA ILE A 92 10.64 5.42 -1.67
C ILE A 92 11.44 4.51 -2.58
N PHE A 93 10.80 3.46 -3.08
CA PHE A 93 11.45 2.44 -3.91
C PHE A 93 11.75 2.97 -5.32
N ALA A 94 10.84 3.74 -5.91
CA ALA A 94 11.05 4.34 -7.23
C ALA A 94 12.22 5.33 -7.25
N LYS A 95 12.32 6.19 -6.23
CA LYS A 95 13.35 7.25 -6.16
C LYS A 95 14.61 6.86 -5.38
N ARG A 96 14.67 5.64 -4.82
CA ARG A 96 15.71 5.17 -3.89
C ARG A 96 16.08 6.25 -2.85
N ARG A 97 15.06 6.85 -2.23
CA ARG A 97 15.22 8.10 -1.44
C ARG A 97 15.79 7.90 -0.05
N LYS A 98 15.78 6.67 0.47
CA LYS A 98 16.26 6.34 1.82
C LYS A 98 17.73 5.97 1.78
N LYS A 99 18.46 6.24 2.88
CA LYS A 99 19.90 5.99 2.99
C LYS A 99 20.26 4.53 2.63
N CYS A 100 19.51 3.57 3.16
CA CYS A 100 19.68 2.13 2.88
C CYS A 100 19.56 1.75 1.40
N ALA A 101 18.86 2.56 0.59
CA ALA A 101 18.75 2.35 -0.86
C ALA A 101 19.92 2.95 -1.65
N ARG A 102 20.74 3.80 -1.01
CA ARG A 102 21.86 4.55 -1.61
C ARG A 102 23.23 4.08 -1.15
N ASP A 103 23.32 3.49 0.04
CA ASP A 103 24.55 2.95 0.62
C ASP A 103 24.76 1.46 0.32
N GLY A 104 23.92 0.88 -0.54
CA GLY A 104 24.00 -0.51 -0.97
C GLY A 104 23.40 -1.52 0.01
N SER A 105 22.80 -1.09 1.13
CA SER A 105 22.15 -2.02 2.07
C SER A 105 21.04 -2.86 1.44
N TRP A 106 20.50 -2.42 0.29
CA TRP A 106 19.48 -3.12 -0.48
C TRP A 106 20.05 -4.06 -1.55
N ASP A 107 21.36 -4.02 -1.83
CA ASP A 107 21.97 -4.72 -2.96
C ASP A 107 22.05 -6.25 -2.75
N VAL A 108 21.74 -6.71 -1.53
CA VAL A 108 21.51 -8.13 -1.23
C VAL A 108 20.22 -8.69 -1.84
N LEU A 109 19.32 -7.81 -2.29
CA LEU A 109 18.08 -8.17 -2.97
C LEU A 109 18.24 -7.94 -4.48
N SER A 110 17.75 -8.90 -5.27
CA SER A 110 17.54 -8.67 -6.70
C SER A 110 16.49 -7.57 -6.95
N GLU A 111 16.48 -7.02 -8.17
CA GLU A 111 15.47 -6.02 -8.55
C GLU A 111 14.03 -6.57 -8.50
N GLU A 112 13.84 -7.85 -8.79
CA GLU A 112 12.53 -8.51 -8.65
C GLU A 112 12.12 -8.60 -7.17
N GLU A 113 13.04 -8.99 -6.28
CA GLU A 113 12.76 -9.04 -4.84
C GLU A 113 12.48 -7.66 -4.27
N LEU A 114 13.19 -6.61 -4.71
CA LEU A 114 12.89 -5.23 -4.33
C LEU A 114 11.49 -4.80 -4.78
N GLN A 115 11.05 -5.21 -5.98
CA GLN A 115 9.68 -4.98 -6.41
C GLN A 115 8.68 -5.71 -5.52
N MET A 116 8.95 -6.95 -5.10
CA MET A 116 8.05 -7.69 -4.21
C MET A 116 7.98 -7.08 -2.81
N VAL A 117 9.10 -6.60 -2.26
CA VAL A 117 9.10 -5.84 -1.00
C VAL A 117 8.26 -4.57 -1.14
N ASN A 118 8.38 -3.84 -2.24
CA ASN A 118 7.55 -2.67 -2.50
C ASN A 118 6.06 -3.03 -2.68
N ASP A 119 5.73 -4.13 -3.37
CA ASP A 119 4.35 -4.61 -3.51
C ASP A 119 3.72 -4.90 -2.14
N TYR A 120 4.46 -5.61 -1.27
CA TYR A 120 4.05 -5.86 0.10
C TYR A 120 3.84 -4.56 0.89
N LEU A 121 4.81 -3.66 0.89
CA LEU A 121 4.72 -2.41 1.64
C LEU A 121 3.66 -1.45 1.09
N TYR A 122 3.43 -1.46 -0.23
CA TYR A 122 2.36 -0.70 -0.86
C TYR A 122 0.98 -1.19 -0.41
N ARG A 123 0.77 -2.51 -0.41
CA ARG A 123 -0.50 -3.14 -0.07
C ARG A 123 -0.82 -3.07 1.43
N ASN A 124 0.20 -2.90 2.27
CA ASN A 124 0.10 -2.90 3.73
C ASN A 124 0.57 -1.57 4.35
N GLY A 125 0.54 -0.49 3.56
CA GLY A 125 0.88 0.85 4.04
C GLY A 125 -0.18 1.42 4.99
N ASP A 126 0.14 2.57 5.60
CA ASP A 126 -0.84 3.32 6.38
C ASP A 126 -1.94 3.87 5.48
N TRP A 127 -3.16 4.03 6.00
CA TRP A 127 -4.30 4.56 5.26
C TRP A 127 -4.49 3.92 3.88
N THR A 128 -4.55 2.59 3.80
CA THR A 128 -4.82 1.87 2.53
C THR A 128 -6.22 2.13 1.91
N TYR A 129 -6.92 3.18 2.35
CA TYR A 129 -8.01 3.86 1.63
C TYR A 129 -7.48 5.16 1.00
N ASP A 130 -7.30 5.16 -0.33
CA ASP A 130 -7.13 6.38 -1.13
C ASP A 130 -8.29 6.49 -2.13
N PRO A 131 -9.26 7.41 -1.92
CA PRO A 131 -10.42 7.57 -2.79
C PRO A 131 -10.08 8.05 -4.21
N ASN A 132 -8.81 8.34 -4.52
CA ASN A 132 -8.35 8.72 -5.87
C ASN A 132 -7.55 7.61 -6.60
N ASP A 133 -7.42 6.40 -6.03
CA ASP A 133 -6.74 5.27 -6.73
C ASP A 133 -7.68 4.45 -7.63
N ALA A 134 -8.94 4.90 -7.76
CA ALA A 134 -9.96 4.32 -8.63
C ALA A 134 -9.95 4.98 -10.01
N ASP A 135 -9.14 4.43 -10.93
CA ASP A 135 -9.57 4.03 -12.29
C ASP A 135 -8.38 3.77 -13.22
N SER A 136 -7.24 4.41 -13.00
CA SER A 136 -6.04 4.20 -13.81
C SER A 136 -4.89 3.63 -12.96
N CYS A 137 -3.91 3.01 -13.60
CA CYS A 137 -2.66 2.64 -12.92
C CYS A 137 -1.74 3.88 -12.84
N GLY A 138 -2.27 5.00 -12.35
CA GLY A 138 -1.68 6.33 -12.49
C GLY A 138 -2.61 7.31 -13.19
#